data_AF-A0A4Q7E154-F1
#
_entry.id   AF-A0A4Q7E154-F1
#
_cell.length_a   1.000
_cell.length_b   1.000
_cell.length_c   1.000
_cell.angle_alpha   90.00
_cell.angle_beta   90.00
_cell.angle_gamma   90.00
#
_symmetry.space_group_name_H-M   'P 1'
#
loop_
_entity.id
_entity.type
_entity.pdbx_description
1 polymer ?
#
loop_
_entity_poly.entity_id
_entity_poly.type
_entity_poly.pdbx_seq_one_letter_code
_entity_poly.pdbx_strand_id
1 'polypeptide(L)'
;MKNNAFARKQRINKLMGRLQCNLRNLRHKNKLSQAQLAAKLNVDQSTISNFESGRSVMTIEHVYELYLMFGEDFSCPDILFSEQSKANKKDECLQE
;
A
#
# COMPACT_ATOMS: atom_id res chain seq x y z
N MET A 1 -15.17 5.53 -24.82
CA MET A 1 -14.02 4.84 -24.20
C MET A 1 -14.56 3.75 -23.29
N LYS A 2 -14.44 2.48 -23.69
CA LYS A 2 -15.15 1.39 -23.00
C LYS A 2 -14.40 1.00 -21.74
N ASN A 3 -15.13 1.01 -20.64
CA ASN A 3 -14.77 0.56 -19.30
C ASN A 3 -14.03 -0.80 -19.34
N ASN A 4 -12.69 -0.81 -19.45
CA ASN A 4 -11.91 -2.07 -19.54
C ASN A 4 -11.73 -2.71 -18.16
N ALA A 5 -12.76 -3.45 -17.74
CA ALA A 5 -12.81 -4.13 -16.46
C ALA A 5 -11.71 -5.19 -16.30
N PHE A 6 -11.32 -5.85 -17.38
CA PHE A 6 -10.26 -6.86 -17.36
C PHE A 6 -8.90 -6.25 -17.00
N ALA A 7 -8.51 -5.16 -17.67
CA ALA A 7 -7.27 -4.47 -17.38
C ALA A 7 -7.23 -3.94 -15.93
N ARG A 8 -8.36 -3.45 -15.39
CA ARG A 8 -8.43 -3.04 -13.98
C ARG A 8 -8.24 -4.21 -13.03
N LYS A 9 -8.91 -5.34 -13.28
CA LYS A 9 -8.76 -6.56 -12.45
C LYS A 9 -7.31 -7.02 -12.43
N GLN A 10 -6.62 -7.00 -13.58
CA GLN A 10 -5.21 -7.35 -13.66
C GLN A 10 -4.32 -6.41 -12.83
N ARG A 11 -4.57 -5.09 -12.88
CA ARG A 11 -3.85 -4.11 -12.05
C ARG A 11 -4.08 -4.32 -10.57
N ILE A 12 -5.32 -4.60 -10.15
CA ILE A 12 -5.68 -4.91 -8.76
C ILE A 12 -4.93 -6.16 -8.29
N ASN A 13 -4.95 -7.25 -9.07
CA ASN A 13 -4.24 -8.48 -8.69
C ASN A 13 -2.73 -8.24 -8.54
N LYS A 14 -2.13 -7.43 -9.42
CA LYS A 14 -0.71 -7.05 -9.33
C LYS A 14 -0.42 -6.26 -8.06
N LEU A 15 -1.27 -5.30 -7.71
CA LEU A 15 -1.17 -4.52 -6.47
C LEU A 15 -1.27 -5.43 -5.24
N MET A 16 -2.25 -6.34 -5.20
CA MET A 16 -2.42 -7.28 -4.09
C MET A 16 -1.19 -8.16 -3.88
N GLY A 17 -0.62 -8.72 -4.95
CA GLY A 17 0.61 -9.52 -4.85
C GLY A 17 1.80 -8.72 -4.32
N ARG A 18 1.94 -7.45 -4.72
CA ARG A 18 3.00 -6.57 -4.20
C ARG A 18 2.85 -6.28 -2.71
N LEU A 19 1.63 -5.98 -2.26
CA LEU A 19 1.35 -5.76 -0.85
C LEU A 19 1.69 -6.99 0.01
N GLN A 20 1.39 -8.20 -0.47
CA GLN A 20 1.76 -9.45 0.21
C GLN A 20 3.27 -9.61 0.34
N CYS A 21 4.02 -9.39 -0.75
CA CYS A 21 5.49 -9.43 -0.74
C CYS A 21 6.08 -8.37 0.21
N ASN A 22 5.55 -7.14 0.18
CA ASN A 22 6.03 -6.06 1.04
C ASN A 22 5.82 -6.36 2.51
N LEU A 23 4.64 -6.87 2.90
CA LEU A 23 4.37 -7.27 4.28
C LEU A 23 5.41 -8.27 4.78
N ARG A 24 5.66 -9.32 3.98
CA ARG A 24 6.64 -10.36 4.31
C ARG A 24 8.05 -9.81 4.40
N ASN A 25 8.48 -9.00 3.44
CA ASN A 25 9.81 -8.40 3.41
C ASN A 25 10.02 -7.45 4.58
N LEU A 26 9.04 -6.60 4.88
CA LEU A 26 9.03 -5.70 6.02
C LEU A 26 9.20 -6.47 7.33
N ARG A 27 8.43 -7.55 7.51
CA ARG A 27 8.52 -8.41 8.69
C ARG A 27 9.93 -8.97 8.87
N HIS A 28 10.52 -9.49 7.79
CA HIS A 28 11.88 -10.06 7.83
C HIS A 28 12.95 -8.98 8.06
N LYS A 29 12.84 -7.82 7.42
CA LYS A 29 13.77 -6.67 7.61
C LYS A 29 13.81 -6.23 9.07
N ASN A 30 12.65 -6.22 9.72
CA ASN A 30 12.50 -5.84 11.13
C ASN A 30 12.71 -7.03 12.10
N LYS A 31 13.12 -8.21 11.60
CA LYS A 31 13.34 -9.43 12.39
C LYS A 31 12.14 -9.84 13.26
N LEU A 32 10.93 -9.61 12.76
CA LEU A 32 9.69 -9.93 13.47
C LEU A 32 9.21 -11.35 13.13
N SER A 33 8.67 -12.06 14.11
CA SER A 33 7.83 -13.23 13.86
C SER A 33 6.44 -12.79 13.38
N GLN A 34 5.67 -13.71 12.78
CA GLN A 34 4.29 -13.41 12.39
C GLN A 34 3.44 -13.01 13.60
N ALA A 35 3.66 -13.62 14.77
CA ALA A 35 2.96 -13.26 16.01
C ALA A 35 3.32 -11.86 16.51
N GLN A 36 4.59 -11.46 16.40
CA GLN A 36 5.02 -10.12 16.82
C GLN A 36 4.44 -9.02 15.92
N LEU A 37 4.36 -9.27 14.61
CA LEU A 37 3.71 -8.34 13.69
C LEU A 37 2.19 -8.30 13.90
N ALA A 38 1.58 -9.46 14.20
CA ALA A 38 0.15 -9.56 14.48
C ALA A 38 -0.24 -8.77 15.73
N ALA A 39 0.54 -8.90 16.82
CA ALA A 39 0.34 -8.11 18.04
C ALA A 39 0.45 -6.60 17.80
N LYS A 40 1.33 -6.19 16.87
CA LYS A 40 1.50 -4.79 16.47
C LYS A 40 0.31 -4.23 15.69
N LEU A 41 -0.31 -5.04 14.85
CA LEU A 41 -1.50 -4.70 14.06
C LEU A 41 -2.82 -5.05 14.76
N ASN A 42 -2.76 -5.50 16.02
CA ASN A 42 -3.92 -5.96 16.79
C ASN A 42 -4.78 -7.02 16.05
N VAL A 43 -4.12 -7.99 15.41
CA VAL A 43 -4.75 -9.14 14.74
C VAL A 43 -4.14 -10.45 15.22
N ASP A 44 -4.75 -11.57 14.84
CA ASP A 44 -4.20 -12.90 15.09
C ASP A 44 -2.97 -13.22 14.22
N GLN A 45 -2.07 -14.05 14.72
CA GLN A 45 -0.92 -14.54 13.95
C GLN A 45 -1.34 -15.26 12.66
N SER A 46 -2.46 -15.98 12.70
CA SER A 46 -3.03 -16.66 11.54
C SER A 46 -3.45 -15.68 10.44
N THR A 47 -3.92 -14.49 10.82
CA THR A 47 -4.27 -13.41 9.89
C THR A 47 -3.05 -12.94 9.12
N ILE A 48 -1.92 -12.69 9.81
CA ILE A 48 -0.65 -12.35 9.14
C ILE A 48 -0.19 -13.47 8.21
N SER A 49 -0.26 -14.73 8.66
CA SER A 49 0.07 -15.89 7.82
C SER A 49 -0.79 -15.95 6.54
N ASN A 50 -2.09 -15.71 6.67
CA ASN A 50 -3.02 -15.69 5.55
C ASN A 50 -2.78 -14.52 4.59
N PHE A 51 -2.38 -13.35 5.09
CA PHE A 51 -1.95 -12.23 4.25
C PHE A 51 -0.69 -12.58 3.47
N GLU A 52 0.36 -13.08 4.14
CA GLU A 52 1.63 -13.44 3.49
C GLU A 52 1.48 -14.58 2.47
N SER A 53 0.52 -15.48 2.66
CA SER A 53 0.23 -16.58 1.73
C SER A 53 -0.82 -16.24 0.67
N GLY A 54 -1.40 -15.03 0.71
CA GLY A 54 -2.47 -14.61 -0.19
C GLY A 54 -3.80 -15.36 -0.03
N ARG A 55 -4.02 -16.05 1.10
CA ARG A 55 -5.31 -16.67 1.44
C ARG A 55 -6.36 -15.63 1.84
N SER A 56 -5.91 -14.49 2.37
CA SER A 56 -6.75 -13.35 2.69
C SER A 56 -6.10 -12.06 2.19
N VAL A 57 -6.92 -11.05 1.92
CA VAL A 57 -6.49 -9.73 1.49
C VAL A 57 -6.47 -8.77 2.68
N MET A 58 -5.44 -7.93 2.74
CA MET A 58 -5.40 -6.80 3.68
C MET A 58 -6.47 -5.78 3.30
N THR A 59 -7.14 -5.21 4.30
CA THR A 59 -8.01 -4.05 4.13
C THR A 59 -7.14 -2.80 3.94
N ILE A 60 -7.74 -1.71 3.48
CA ILE A 60 -7.04 -0.42 3.39
C ILE A 60 -6.56 0.08 4.76
N GLU A 61 -7.30 -0.24 5.82
CA GLU A 61 -6.92 0.09 7.21
C GLU A 61 -5.60 -0.58 7.59
N HIS A 62 -5.46 -1.90 7.41
CA HIS A 62 -4.20 -2.59 7.69
C HIS A 62 -3.04 -2.02 6.87
N VAL A 63 -3.27 -1.70 5.59
CA VAL A 63 -2.25 -1.11 4.70
C VAL A 63 -1.82 0.26 5.22
N TYR A 64 -2.76 1.09 5.65
CA TYR A 64 -2.46 2.42 6.16
C TYR A 64 -1.77 2.37 7.53
N GLU A 65 -2.18 1.46 8.41
CA GLU A 65 -1.53 1.25 9.71
C GLU A 65 -0.08 0.79 9.55
N LEU A 66 0.18 -0.16 8.64
CA LEU A 66 1.55 -0.56 8.26
C LEU A 66 2.37 0.63 7.75
N TYR A 67 1.78 1.50 6.94
CA TYR A 67 2.44 2.72 6.49
C TYR A 67 2.74 3.69 7.65
N LEU A 68 1.81 3.90 8.58
CA LEU A 68 2.04 4.75 9.75
C LEU A 68 3.13 4.20 10.68
N MET A 69 3.21 2.87 10.82
CA MET A 69 4.17 2.22 11.71
C MET A 69 5.58 2.13 11.13
N PHE A 70 5.71 1.93 9.81
CA PHE A 70 6.99 1.61 9.17
C PHE A 70 7.41 2.60 8.08
N GLY A 71 6.55 3.54 7.70
CA GLY A 71 6.84 4.58 6.72
C GLY A 71 7.25 4.04 5.36
N GLU A 72 8.35 4.58 4.84
CA GLU A 72 8.89 4.25 3.51
C GLU A 72 9.32 2.78 3.35
N ASP A 73 9.54 2.06 4.46
CA ASP A 73 9.86 0.64 4.43
C ASP A 73 8.70 -0.23 3.95
N PHE A 74 7.47 0.27 4.05
CA PHE A 74 6.27 -0.32 3.47
C PHE A 74 5.88 0.42 2.18
N SER A 75 6.73 0.31 1.16
CA SER A 75 6.53 1.00 -0.13
C SER A 75 5.45 0.33 -0.98
N CYS A 76 4.33 1.01 -1.25
CA CYS A 76 3.33 0.57 -2.22
C CYS A 76 3.43 1.43 -3.51
N PRO A 77 4.34 1.10 -4.45
CA PRO A 77 4.67 1.98 -5.58
C PRO A 77 3.51 2.17 -6.58
N ASP A 78 2.49 1.33 -6.53
CA ASP A 78 1.37 1.40 -7.48
C ASP A 78 0.22 2.32 -7.01
N ILE A 79 0.27 2.81 -5.77
CA ILE A 79 -0.66 3.81 -5.23
C ILE A 79 0.07 5.14 -5.15
N LEU A 80 0.42 5.71 -6.30
CA LEU A 80 0.66 7.16 -6.35
C LEU A 80 -0.69 7.85 -6.34
N PHE A 81 -1.09 8.37 -5.19
CA PHE A 81 -1.95 9.56 -5.22
C PHE A 81 -1.09 10.61 -5.88
N SER A 82 -1.43 11.00 -7.12
CA SER A 82 -0.74 12.08 -7.78
C SER A 82 -0.59 13.21 -6.78
N GLU A 83 0.63 13.61 -6.45
CA GLU A 83 0.80 14.91 -5.85
C GLU A 83 0.21 15.87 -6.88
N GLN A 84 -0.98 16.38 -6.60
CA GLN A 84 -1.38 17.65 -7.16
C GLN A 84 -0.48 18.66 -6.47
N SER A 85 0.76 18.74 -6.95
CA SER A 85 1.59 19.90 -6.76
C SER A 85 0.76 21.08 -7.26
N LYS A 86 0.29 21.87 -6.29
CA LYS A 86 -0.18 23.22 -6.50
C LYS A 86 0.95 23.96 -7.19
N ALA A 87 0.96 24.00 -8.52
CA ALA A 87 1.69 25.02 -9.23
C ALA A 87 0.98 26.36 -8.95
N ASN A 88 1.73 27.26 -8.34
CA ASN A 88 1.33 28.56 -7.85
C ASN A 88 0.58 29.40 -8.91
N LYS A 89 -0.45 30.12 -8.45
CA LYS A 89 -0.89 31.39 -9.06
C LYS A 89 0.19 32.45 -8.81
N LYS A 90 0.28 33.42 -9.75
CA LYS A 90 1.28 34.51 -9.95
C LYS A 90 2.33 34.06 -10.97
N ASP A 91 2.41 34.61 -12.18
CA ASP A 91 2.49 36.04 -12.50
C ASP A 91 1.70 36.50 -13.74
N GLU A 92 1.16 37.71 -13.58
CA GLU A 92 1.02 38.84 -14.52
C GLU A 92 1.09 38.62 -16.04
N CYS A 93 0.01 39.04 -16.72
CA CYS A 93 0.14 39.83 -17.94
C CYS A 93 -0.94 40.93 -17.90
N LEU A 94 -0.62 42.03 -17.20
CA LEU A 94 -0.97 43.35 -17.73
C LEU A 94 0.20 43.74 -18.63
N GLN A 95 -0.01 43.74 -19.94
CA GLN A 95 0.57 44.75 -20.82
C GLN A 95 -0.52 45.19 -21.80
N GLU A 96 -0.51 46.50 -22.00
CA GLU A 96 -1.53 47.41 -22.55
C GLU A 96 -2.14 47.04 -23.91
#